data_AF-A0A7J5Z6A2-F1
#
_entry.id   AF-A0A7J5Z6A2-F1
#
_cell.length_a   1.000
_cell.length_b   1.000
_cell.length_c   1.000
_cell.angle_alpha   90.00
_cell.angle_beta   90.00
_cell.angle_gamma   90.00
#
_symmetry.space_group_name_H-M   'P 1'
#
loop_
_entity.id
_entity.type
_entity.pdbx_description
1 polymer ?
#
loop_
_entity_poly.entity_id
_entity_poly.type
_entity_poly.pdbx_seq_one_letter_code
_entity_poly.pdbx_strand_id
1 'polypeptide(L)'
;MLCNVICGSDGLLVIRLDDVPLATEKESRLLLFQDMDSEQESLNCSERISKAQLAISLTVDEYNQTIPKESTPTAWQVLYADRYTCQKDAVIPSHPDLSFSILLFNADSAGNPLEHFSAEEAGLHTFYFLLLLAYFIASCIYFKPLQQALKKGGPMHSILRVLSTVLALQGCSALCSYIHLAR
;
A
#
# COMPACT_ATOMS: atom_id res chain seq x y z
N MET A 1 -17.76 -0.10 15.37
CA MET A 1 -17.09 -1.35 14.99
C MET A 1 -16.63 -1.21 13.56
N LEU A 2 -15.32 -1.12 13.34
CA LEU A 2 -14.72 -1.08 12.00
C LEU A 2 -14.22 -2.48 11.69
N CYS A 3 -14.64 -3.06 10.57
CA CYS A 3 -14.20 -4.37 10.09
C CYS A 3 -13.31 -4.13 8.87
N ASN A 4 -11.99 -4.27 9.04
CA ASN A 4 -11.03 -4.15 7.94
C ASN A 4 -10.34 -5.50 7.74
N VAL A 5 -10.29 -5.98 6.50
CA VAL A 5 -9.60 -7.22 6.16
C VAL A 5 -8.14 -6.90 5.87
N ILE A 6 -7.23 -7.56 6.57
CA ILE A 6 -5.79 -7.44 6.36
C ILE A 6 -5.34 -8.66 5.57
N CYS A 7 -4.77 -8.44 4.40
CA CYS A 7 -4.24 -9.48 3.53
C CYS A 7 -2.78 -9.18 3.26
N GLY A 8 -1.87 -9.95 3.86
CA GLY A 8 -0.43 -9.81 3.63
C GLY A 8 0.40 -9.93 4.91
N SER A 9 1.71 -10.09 4.72
CA SER A 9 2.69 -9.97 5.80
C SER A 9 3.06 -8.51 6.01
N ASP A 10 3.40 -8.14 7.25
CA ASP A 10 4.07 -6.87 7.59
C ASP A 10 3.25 -5.59 7.34
N GLY A 11 1.92 -5.69 7.44
CA GLY A 11 1.04 -4.51 7.43
C GLY A 11 1.33 -3.58 8.61
N LEU A 12 1.19 -2.28 8.40
CA LEU A 12 1.41 -1.24 9.41
C LEU A 12 0.09 -0.58 9.79
N LEU A 13 -0.25 -0.63 11.07
CA LEU A 13 -1.33 0.14 11.68
C LEU A 13 -0.74 1.41 12.29
N VAL A 14 -1.22 2.56 11.84
CA VAL A 14 -0.85 3.88 12.35
C VAL A 14 -2.08 4.50 12.98
N ILE A 15 -1.96 4.90 14.24
CA ILE A 15 -3.02 5.58 14.98
C ILE A 15 -2.54 6.99 15.27
N ARG A 16 -3.34 7.99 14.90
CA ARG A 16 -3.07 9.40 15.23
C ARG A 16 -4.12 9.94 16.16
N LEU A 17 -3.67 10.58 17.23
CA LEU A 17 -4.49 11.06 18.32
C LEU A 17 -4.43 12.59 18.37
N ASP A 18 -5.59 13.23 18.48
CA ASP A 18 -5.66 14.69 18.52
C ASP A 18 -5.42 15.26 19.94
N ASP A 19 -5.84 14.52 20.98
CA ASP A 19 -5.77 14.94 22.39
C ASP A 19 -5.19 13.85 23.29
N VAL A 20 -3.86 13.87 23.44
CA VAL A 20 -3.11 12.92 24.27
C VAL A 20 -3.46 13.01 25.77
N PRO A 21 -3.56 14.22 26.39
CA PRO A 21 -3.96 14.34 27.78
C PRO A 21 -5.32 13.70 28.08
N LEU A 22 -6.34 13.96 27.25
CA LEU A 22 -7.68 13.42 27.44
C LEU A 22 -7.71 11.89 27.31
N ALA A 23 -6.99 11.33 26.33
CA ALA A 23 -6.90 9.89 26.16
C ALA A 23 -6.21 9.20 27.34
N THR A 24 -5.18 9.85 27.90
CA THR A 24 -4.45 9.33 29.06
C THR A 24 -5.33 9.36 30.31
N GLU A 25 -6.10 10.43 30.53
CA GLU A 25 -7.04 10.54 31.66
C GLU A 25 -8.12 9.46 31.63
N LYS A 26 -8.65 9.16 30.43
CA LYS A 26 -9.64 8.11 30.20
C LYS A 26 -9.06 6.69 30.24
N GLU A 27 -7.73 6.55 30.24
CA GLU A 27 -7.03 5.29 29.96
C GLU A 27 -7.53 4.63 28.67
N SER A 28 -7.65 5.42 27.61
CA SER A 28 -8.18 4.99 26.32
C SER A 28 -7.29 3.94 25.66
N ARG A 29 -7.93 2.90 25.12
CA ARG A 29 -7.29 1.74 24.48
C ARG A 29 -8.04 1.35 23.21
N LEU A 30 -7.30 0.90 22.20
CA LEU A 30 -7.83 0.23 21.04
C LEU A 30 -7.52 -1.26 21.14
N LEU A 31 -8.57 -2.06 21.04
CA LEU A 31 -8.53 -3.51 21.15
C LEU A 31 -8.82 -4.10 19.77
N LEU A 32 -7.92 -4.94 19.29
CA LEU A 32 -8.06 -5.59 18.00
C LEU A 32 -8.39 -7.05 18.21
N PHE A 33 -9.46 -7.47 17.56
CA PHE A 33 -9.95 -8.83 17.59
C PHE A 33 -9.85 -9.47 16.20
N GLN A 34 -9.35 -10.69 16.15
CA GLN A 34 -9.51 -11.60 15.02
C GLN A 34 -10.73 -12.47 15.29
N ASP A 35 -11.60 -12.61 14.29
CA ASP A 35 -12.75 -13.51 14.28
C ASP A 35 -13.52 -13.58 15.61
N MET A 36 -14.34 -12.56 15.87
CA MET A 36 -15.18 -12.54 17.07
C MET A 36 -16.30 -13.58 16.96
N ASP A 37 -16.01 -14.81 17.38
CA ASP A 37 -16.98 -15.87 17.48
C ASP A 37 -18.14 -15.48 18.41
N SER A 38 -19.34 -15.94 18.07
CA SER A 38 -20.58 -15.78 18.85
C SER A 38 -20.49 -16.35 20.26
N GLU A 39 -19.51 -17.22 20.56
CA GLU A 39 -19.28 -17.74 21.92
C GLU A 39 -18.84 -16.66 22.93
N GLN A 40 -18.37 -15.51 22.44
CA GLN A 40 -17.97 -14.39 23.29
C GLN A 40 -19.12 -13.58 23.88
N GLU A 41 -20.36 -13.79 23.43
CA GLU A 41 -21.54 -13.11 23.98
C GLU A 41 -21.86 -13.54 25.42
N SER A 42 -21.38 -14.72 25.84
CA SER A 42 -21.58 -15.27 27.18
C SER A 42 -20.58 -14.76 28.24
N LEU A 43 -19.52 -14.07 27.81
CA LEU A 43 -18.43 -13.63 28.68
C LEU A 43 -18.78 -12.31 29.40
N ASN A 44 -18.25 -12.15 30.60
CA ASN A 44 -18.32 -10.84 31.26
C ASN A 44 -17.47 -9.82 30.49
N CYS A 45 -17.85 -8.54 30.55
CA CYS A 45 -17.18 -7.45 29.80
C CYS A 45 -15.65 -7.48 29.93
N SER A 46 -15.13 -7.64 31.15
CA SER A 46 -13.68 -7.69 31.40
C SER A 46 -13.00 -8.90 30.75
N GLU A 47 -13.65 -10.06 30.75
CA GLU A 47 -13.14 -11.28 30.13
C GLU A 47 -13.17 -11.18 28.60
N ARG A 48 -14.17 -10.48 28.06
CA ARG A 48 -14.26 -10.22 26.63
C ARG A 48 -13.13 -9.30 26.16
N ILE A 49 -12.87 -8.23 26.90
CA ILE A 49 -11.78 -7.29 26.59
C ILE A 49 -10.41 -7.96 26.68
N SER A 50 -10.20 -8.88 27.65
CA SER A 50 -8.91 -9.56 27.80
C SER A 50 -8.61 -10.58 26.70
N LYS A 51 -9.57 -10.93 25.84
CA LYS A 51 -9.37 -11.82 24.69
C LYS A 51 -8.84 -11.13 23.43
N ALA A 52 -8.66 -9.81 23.45
CA ALA A 52 -8.11 -9.08 22.31
C ALA A 52 -6.72 -9.63 21.95
N GLN A 53 -6.48 -9.94 20.67
CA GLN A 53 -5.17 -10.39 20.20
C GLN A 53 -4.14 -9.27 20.30
N LEU A 54 -4.59 -8.02 20.17
CA LEU A 54 -3.73 -6.85 20.36
C LEU A 54 -4.48 -5.78 21.16
N ALA A 55 -3.79 -5.18 22.14
CA ALA A 55 -4.29 -4.07 22.93
C ALA A 55 -3.28 -2.90 22.86
N ILE A 56 -3.72 -1.78 22.30
CA ILE A 56 -2.92 -0.57 22.10
C ILE A 56 -3.40 0.51 23.05
N SER A 57 -2.51 1.06 23.86
CA SER A 57 -2.80 2.22 24.72
C SER A 57 -2.61 3.52 23.95
N LEU A 58 -3.61 4.41 24.02
CA LEU A 58 -3.59 5.71 23.34
C LEU A 58 -2.93 6.77 24.23
N THR A 59 -1.60 6.72 24.34
CA THR A 59 -0.81 7.62 25.22
C THR A 59 0.14 8.55 24.49
N VAL A 60 0.21 8.44 23.16
CA VAL A 60 1.07 9.23 22.29
C VAL A 60 0.27 9.78 21.12
N ASP A 61 0.80 10.81 20.48
CA ASP A 61 0.22 11.49 19.31
C ASP A 61 0.18 10.58 18.08
N GLU A 62 1.25 9.83 17.82
CA GLU A 62 1.29 8.82 16.76
C GLU A 62 1.80 7.48 17.31
N TYR A 63 1.00 6.42 17.12
CA TYR A 63 1.37 5.05 17.49
C TYR A 63 1.42 4.16 16.26
N ASN A 64 2.58 3.52 16.08
CA ASN A 64 2.86 2.66 14.95
C ASN A 64 2.97 1.21 15.42
N GLN A 65 2.16 0.34 14.86
CA GLN A 65 2.10 -1.07 15.18
C GLN A 65 2.18 -1.91 13.92
N THR A 66 3.18 -2.78 13.84
CA THR A 66 3.19 -3.83 12.82
C THR A 66 2.17 -4.91 13.18
N ILE A 67 1.31 -5.24 12.24
CA ILE A 67 0.32 -6.30 12.39
C ILE A 67 1.02 -7.66 12.25
N PRO A 68 0.72 -8.63 13.14
CA PRO A 68 1.27 -9.97 13.04
C PRO A 68 1.01 -10.59 11.66
N LYS A 69 2.00 -11.33 11.16
CA LYS A 69 1.90 -12.02 9.88
C LYS A 69 0.88 -13.15 9.97
N GLU A 70 -0.18 -13.04 9.18
CA GLU A 70 -1.19 -14.08 9.02
C GLU A 70 -0.96 -14.88 7.74
N SER A 71 -1.19 -16.18 7.78
CA SER A 71 -1.05 -17.08 6.62
C SER A 71 -2.21 -16.98 5.64
N THR A 72 -3.34 -16.44 6.10
CA THR A 72 -4.57 -16.23 5.32
C THR A 72 -5.08 -14.80 5.51
N PRO A 73 -5.87 -14.26 4.57
CA PRO A 73 -6.55 -12.99 4.76
C PRO A 73 -7.47 -13.07 5.99
N THR A 74 -7.21 -12.24 7.00
CA THR A 74 -7.93 -12.28 8.28
C THR A 74 -8.63 -10.95 8.51
N ALA A 75 -9.91 -11.01 8.87
CA ALA A 75 -10.68 -9.82 9.24
C ALA A 75 -10.35 -9.41 10.67
N TRP A 76 -9.97 -8.15 10.83
CA TRP A 76 -9.71 -7.56 12.13
C TRP A 76 -10.82 -6.59 12.51
N GLN A 77 -11.26 -6.69 13.75
CA GLN A 77 -12.30 -5.84 14.32
C GLN A 77 -11.68 -4.95 15.40
N VAL A 78 -11.86 -3.64 15.24
CA VAL A 78 -11.33 -2.66 16.21
C VAL A 78 -12.44 -2.20 17.15
N LEU A 79 -12.17 -2.30 18.44
CA LEU A 79 -13.02 -1.82 19.53
C LEU A 79 -12.27 -0.78 20.36
N TYR A 80 -12.90 0.37 20.58
CA TYR A 80 -12.44 1.35 21.56
C TYR A 80 -12.91 0.93 22.96
N ALA A 81 -12.02 1.02 23.94
CA ALA A 81 -12.31 0.83 25.35
C ALA A 81 -11.59 1.88 26.20
N ASP A 82 -12.14 2.20 27.34
CA ASP A 82 -11.58 3.09 28.35
C ASP A 82 -11.87 2.54 29.75
N ARG A 83 -11.42 3.27 30.78
CA ARG A 83 -11.60 2.85 32.17
C ARG A 83 -13.07 2.69 32.59
N TYR A 84 -14.01 3.31 31.87
CA TYR A 84 -15.43 3.28 32.19
C TYR A 84 -16.19 2.18 31.44
N THR A 85 -15.61 1.62 30.37
CA THR A 85 -16.29 0.71 29.43
C THR A 85 -16.92 -0.53 30.08
N CYS A 86 -16.29 -1.11 31.11
CA CYS A 86 -16.84 -2.27 31.83
C CYS A 86 -17.44 -1.93 33.21
N GLN A 87 -17.55 -0.65 33.55
CA GLN A 87 -17.99 -0.22 34.87
C GLN A 87 -19.52 -0.13 34.91
N LYS A 88 -20.17 -1.02 35.69
CA LYS A 88 -21.64 -1.19 35.68
C LYS A 88 -22.42 -0.06 36.37
N ASP A 89 -21.79 0.62 37.33
CA ASP A 89 -22.43 1.65 38.18
C ASP A 89 -21.68 2.99 38.17
N ALA A 90 -20.90 3.26 37.12
CA ALA A 90 -20.16 4.51 37.01
C ALA A 90 -21.05 5.64 36.52
N VAL A 91 -21.05 6.76 37.26
CA VAL A 91 -21.48 8.04 36.70
C VAL A 91 -20.45 8.39 35.63
N ILE A 92 -20.79 8.17 34.36
CA ILE A 92 -19.93 8.56 33.24
C ILE A 92 -19.90 10.10 33.25
N PRO A 93 -18.78 10.72 33.62
CA PRO A 93 -18.69 12.17 33.56
C PRO A 93 -18.90 12.64 32.12
N SER A 94 -19.51 13.81 31.94
CA SER A 94 -19.58 14.48 30.63
C SER A 94 -18.18 14.92 30.24
N HIS A 95 -17.42 13.99 29.67
CA HIS A 95 -16.12 14.26 29.08
C HIS A 95 -16.31 14.62 27.60
N PRO A 96 -15.45 15.49 27.05
CA PRO A 96 -15.44 15.74 25.61
C PRO A 96 -15.14 14.44 24.85
N ASP A 97 -15.63 14.35 23.62
CA ASP A 97 -15.36 13.20 22.75
C ASP A 97 -13.88 13.14 22.37
N LEU A 98 -13.31 11.94 22.38
CA LEU A 98 -11.92 11.73 21.96
C LEU A 98 -11.89 11.52 20.44
N SER A 99 -11.09 12.33 19.74
CA SER A 99 -10.89 12.20 18.29
C SER A 99 -9.56 11.51 17.99
N PHE A 100 -9.61 10.49 17.14
CA PHE A 100 -8.44 9.77 16.65
C PHE A 100 -8.71 9.24 15.25
N SER A 101 -7.64 9.04 14.48
CA SER A 101 -7.68 8.42 13.16
C SER A 101 -6.88 7.13 13.15
N ILE A 102 -7.40 6.14 12.42
CA ILE A 102 -6.75 4.84 12.23
C ILE A 102 -6.45 4.70 10.75
N LEU A 103 -5.17 4.55 10.44
CA LEU A 103 -4.64 4.33 9.11
C LEU A 103 -4.05 2.91 9.07
N LEU A 104 -4.38 2.16 8.03
CA LEU A 104 -3.90 0.81 7.84
C LEU A 104 -3.22 0.73 6.48
N PHE A 105 -1.94 0.37 6.50
CA PHE A 105 -1.10 0.26 5.31
C PHE A 105 -0.71 -1.21 5.09
N ASN A 106 -0.97 -1.71 3.89
CA ASN A 106 -0.48 -3.02 3.48
C ASN A 106 0.96 -2.88 2.96
N ALA A 107 1.80 -3.86 3.27
CA ALA A 107 3.14 -3.96 2.70
C ALA A 107 3.09 -4.18 1.18
N ASP A 108 4.06 -3.60 0.47
CA ASP A 108 4.32 -3.90 -0.94
C ASP A 108 4.93 -5.32 -1.11
N SER A 109 5.24 -5.69 -2.35
CA SER A 109 5.88 -6.98 -2.66
C SER A 109 7.28 -7.15 -2.04
N ALA A 110 7.93 -6.07 -1.61
CA ALA A 110 9.23 -6.07 -0.94
C ALA A 110 9.09 -6.01 0.60
N GLY A 111 7.87 -5.95 1.15
CA GLY A 111 7.62 -5.88 2.58
C GLY A 111 7.60 -4.44 3.15
N ASN A 112 7.58 -3.41 2.31
CA ASN A 112 7.52 -2.01 2.74
C ASN A 112 6.06 -1.50 2.76
N PRO A 113 5.49 -1.16 3.93
CA PRO A 113 4.12 -0.66 4.04
C PRO A 113 3.94 0.81 3.68
N LEU A 114 5.03 1.58 3.55
CA LEU A 114 4.94 3.02 3.30
C LEU A 114 5.20 3.40 1.85
N GLU A 115 5.84 2.53 1.07
CA GLU A 115 6.17 2.77 -0.34
C GLU A 115 5.49 1.74 -1.25
N HIS A 116 4.30 2.06 -1.74
CA HIS A 116 3.55 1.16 -2.62
C HIS A 116 4.11 1.13 -4.07
N PHE A 117 4.85 2.16 -4.50
CA PHE A 117 5.22 2.34 -5.91
C PHE A 117 6.68 1.98 -6.27
N SER A 118 7.56 1.77 -5.27
CA SER A 118 8.98 1.52 -5.51
C SER A 118 9.24 0.22 -6.31
N ALA A 119 8.37 -0.79 -6.19
CA ALA A 119 8.46 -2.03 -6.95
C ALA A 119 8.09 -1.87 -8.44
N GLU A 120 7.17 -0.97 -8.77
CA GLU A 120 6.75 -0.72 -10.15
C GLU A 120 7.79 0.16 -10.90
N GLU A 121 8.42 1.10 -10.20
CA GLU A 121 9.53 1.91 -10.73
C GLU A 121 10.78 1.07 -11.05
N ALA A 122 11.12 0.08 -10.21
CA ALA A 122 12.25 -0.82 -10.46
C ALA A 122 12.06 -1.70 -11.72
N GLY A 123 10.84 -2.22 -11.92
CA GLY A 123 10.49 -3.03 -13.09
C GLY A 123 10.39 -2.20 -14.37
N LEU A 124 9.79 -1.01 -14.29
CA LEU A 124 9.51 -0.17 -15.44
C LEU A 124 10.80 0.44 -16.03
N HIS A 125 11.74 0.87 -15.18
CA HIS A 125 13.05 1.35 -15.65
C HIS A 125 13.82 0.23 -16.36
N THR A 126 13.81 -0.99 -15.81
CA THR A 126 14.43 -2.18 -16.42
C THR A 126 13.77 -2.54 -17.76
N PHE A 127 12.45 -2.44 -17.86
CA PHE A 127 11.71 -2.66 -19.10
C PHE A 127 12.13 -1.67 -20.20
N TYR A 128 12.13 -0.36 -19.90
CA TYR A 128 12.54 0.65 -20.88
C TYR A 128 14.01 0.52 -21.30
N PHE A 129 14.89 0.14 -20.36
CA PHE A 129 16.28 -0.17 -20.67
C PHE A 129 16.41 -1.33 -21.68
N LEU A 130 15.73 -2.46 -21.42
CA LEU A 130 15.74 -3.61 -22.33
C LEU A 130 15.12 -3.30 -23.68
N LEU A 131 14.04 -2.50 -23.70
CA LEU A 131 13.38 -2.06 -24.92
C LEU A 131 14.30 -1.18 -25.79
N LEU A 132 14.99 -0.22 -25.18
CA LEU A 132 15.98 0.62 -25.85
C LEU A 132 17.17 -0.20 -26.37
N LEU A 133 17.65 -1.17 -25.59
CA LEU A 133 18.70 -2.09 -26.02
C LEU A 133 18.25 -2.91 -27.25
N ALA A 134 17.03 -3.42 -27.25
CA ALA A 134 16.46 -4.14 -28.39
C ALA A 134 16.35 -3.24 -29.64
N TYR A 135 15.87 -2.00 -29.49
CA TYR A 135 15.84 -1.04 -30.60
C TYR A 135 17.23 -0.72 -31.13
N PHE A 136 18.22 -0.57 -30.27
CA PHE A 136 19.60 -0.33 -30.67
C PHE A 136 20.17 -1.50 -31.47
N ILE A 137 20.02 -2.73 -30.98
CA ILE A 137 20.48 -3.96 -31.67
C ILE A 137 19.78 -4.11 -33.02
N ALA A 138 18.45 -3.98 -33.06
CA ALA A 138 17.68 -4.06 -34.29
C ALA A 138 18.11 -2.97 -35.29
N SER A 139 18.34 -1.74 -34.84
CA SER A 139 18.84 -0.66 -35.67
C SER A 139 20.21 -1.01 -36.27
N CYS A 140 21.16 -1.51 -35.46
CA CYS A 140 22.47 -1.92 -35.95
C CYS A 140 22.42 -3.00 -37.04
N ILE A 141 21.55 -4.00 -36.89
CA ILE A 141 21.40 -5.10 -37.85
C ILE A 141 20.73 -4.60 -39.14
N TYR A 142 19.65 -3.82 -39.02
CA TYR A 142 18.79 -3.47 -40.15
C TYR A 142 19.12 -2.12 -40.80
N PHE A 143 20.02 -1.30 -40.24
CA PHE A 143 20.31 0.06 -40.76
C PHE A 143 20.76 0.06 -42.22
N LYS A 144 21.77 -0.74 -42.56
CA LYS A 144 22.31 -0.83 -43.92
C LYS A 144 21.29 -1.34 -44.94
N PRO A 145 20.60 -2.49 -44.72
CA PRO A 145 19.60 -2.97 -45.67
C PRO A 145 18.39 -2.05 -45.78
N LEU A 146 17.95 -1.43 -44.68
CA LEU A 146 16.85 -0.46 -44.69
C LEU A 146 17.20 0.78 -45.52
N GLN A 147 18.40 1.33 -45.34
CA GLN A 147 18.86 2.49 -46.10
C GLN A 147 18.93 2.18 -47.60
N GLN A 148 19.37 0.98 -47.96
CA GLN A 148 19.40 0.54 -49.36
C GLN A 148 17.99 0.34 -49.93
N ALA A 149 17.07 -0.25 -49.16
CA ALA A 149 15.68 -0.45 -49.57
C ALA A 149 14.94 0.88 -49.75
N LEU A 150 15.17 1.86 -48.88
CA LEU A 150 14.63 3.21 -49.01
C LEU A 150 15.18 3.93 -50.25
N LYS A 151 16.48 3.82 -50.53
CA LYS A 151 17.10 4.44 -51.71
C LYS A 151 16.65 3.82 -53.04
N LYS A 152 16.36 2.52 -53.07
CA LYS A 152 15.96 1.80 -54.30
C LYS A 152 14.52 2.09 -54.77
N GLY A 153 13.66 2.66 -53.92
CA GLY A 153 12.36 3.19 -54.35
C GLY A 153 11.40 2.18 -54.98
N GLY A 154 11.32 0.95 -54.46
CA GLY A 154 10.37 -0.07 -54.96
C GLY A 154 8.90 0.24 -54.64
N PRO A 155 7.94 -0.57 -55.14
CA PRO A 155 6.49 -0.36 -54.92
C PRO A 155 6.09 -0.37 -53.43
N MET A 156 6.91 -0.96 -52.55
CA MET A 156 6.70 -0.99 -51.10
C MET A 156 7.34 0.20 -50.35
N HIS A 157 7.91 1.18 -51.05
CA HIS A 157 8.69 2.28 -50.47
C HIS A 157 7.87 3.17 -49.50
N SER A 158 6.62 3.48 -49.83
CA SER A 158 5.77 4.32 -48.97
C SER A 158 5.50 3.66 -47.62
N ILE A 159 5.25 2.34 -47.62
CA ILE A 159 4.97 1.58 -46.40
C ILE A 159 6.24 1.50 -45.54
N LEU A 160 7.38 1.17 -46.15
CA LEU A 160 8.69 1.14 -45.47
C LEU A 160 9.04 2.50 -44.84
N ARG A 161 8.72 3.60 -45.52
CA ARG A 161 8.94 4.95 -44.99
C ARG A 161 8.07 5.24 -43.77
N VAL A 162 6.76 4.97 -43.85
CA VAL A 162 5.83 5.17 -42.73
C VAL A 162 6.21 4.31 -41.53
N LEU A 163 6.49 3.01 -41.75
CA LEU A 163 6.93 2.11 -40.68
C LEU A 163 8.23 2.57 -40.04
N SER A 164 9.21 3.04 -40.83
CA SER A 164 10.47 3.58 -40.30
C SER A 164 10.24 4.83 -39.44
N THR A 165 9.34 5.73 -39.86
CA THR A 165 8.99 6.94 -39.11
C THR A 165 8.27 6.60 -37.81
N VAL A 166 7.31 5.68 -37.83
CA VAL A 166 6.61 5.21 -36.63
C VAL A 166 7.58 4.55 -35.65
N LEU A 167 8.48 3.69 -36.14
CA LEU A 167 9.48 3.03 -35.29
C LEU A 167 10.44 4.04 -34.64
N ALA A 168 10.86 5.07 -35.39
CA ALA A 168 11.71 6.14 -34.86
C ALA A 168 10.99 6.97 -33.79
N LEU A 169 9.72 7.32 -34.00
CA LEU A 169 8.89 8.00 -33.01
C LEU A 169 8.71 7.15 -31.75
N GLN A 170 8.47 5.86 -31.91
CA GLN A 170 8.30 4.92 -30.80
C GLN A 170 9.60 4.79 -29.98
N GLY A 171 10.76 4.66 -30.64
CA GLY A 171 12.06 4.65 -29.98
C GLY A 171 12.37 5.96 -29.25
N CYS A 172 12.04 7.10 -29.86
CA CYS A 172 12.19 8.42 -29.23
C CYS A 172 11.31 8.56 -27.99
N SER A 173 10.05 8.12 -28.06
CA SER A 173 9.15 8.10 -26.90
C SER A 173 9.69 7.22 -25.78
N ALA A 174 10.18 6.02 -26.10
CA ALA A 174 10.78 5.12 -25.11
C ALA A 174 12.02 5.75 -24.46
N LEU A 175 12.83 6.50 -25.22
CA LEU A 175 13.99 7.23 -24.70
C LEU A 175 13.57 8.37 -23.76
N CYS A 176 12.57 9.15 -24.13
CA CYS A 176 12.03 10.21 -23.27
C CYS A 176 11.47 9.64 -21.96
N SER A 177 10.71 8.54 -22.03
CA SER A 177 10.21 7.84 -20.84
C SER A 177 11.35 7.32 -19.96
N TYR A 178 12.39 6.73 -20.55
CA TYR A 178 13.57 6.28 -19.82
C TYR A 178 14.28 7.43 -19.10
N ILE A 179 14.51 8.56 -19.77
CA ILE A 179 15.15 9.74 -19.18
C ILE A 179 14.31 10.32 -18.04
N HIS A 180 12.98 10.35 -18.20
CA HIS A 180 12.08 10.80 -17.15
C HIS A 180 12.12 9.88 -15.92
N LEU A 181 12.21 8.56 -16.12
CA LEU A 181 12.31 7.59 -15.02
C LEU A 181 13.70 7.54 -14.38
N ALA A 182 14.76 7.87 -15.11
CA ALA A 182 16.14 7.85 -14.62
C ALA A 182 16.55 9.14 -13.88
N ARG A 183 15.65 10.13 -13.80
CA ARG A 183 15.86 11.42 -13.13
C ARG A 183 15.23 11.39 -11.75
#